data_AF-A0A1E5XKN9-F1
#
_entry.id   AF-A0A1E5XKN9-F1
#
_cell.length_a   1.000
_cell.length_b   1.000
_cell.length_c   1.000
_cell.angle_alpha   90.00
_cell.angle_beta   90.00
_cell.angle_gamma   90.00
#
_symmetry.space_group_name_H-M   'P 1'
#
loop_
_entity.id
_entity.type
_entity.pdbx_description
1 polymer ?
#
loop_
_entity_poly.entity_id
_entity_poly.type
_entity_poly.pdbx_seq_one_letter_code
_entity_poly.pdbx_strand_id
1 'polypeptide(L)'
;VGLIATAQPPARPTPAIPAEASALYDEGVIAWTSRTASGFATAIEKFDAALAIAPNYARAEVGRANVYNLISQYTLAPAAESYAKAKQAAERALSLDPQSGEAYAALGFNAFYGNHAFARSAELFDKALALAPENAQALHWYALTSMQMGKFEHPLQLIDRALVLQPDSRSIRANAALIHYYAGDTDTAIEMLEQLRQANPDYLAVPAYLATIYLDQRRYADFLDSYEIAAGVEGSVGRQLIAKAARAALPQGGEAMLRAMLDEQQRQFLAEREKAYKVAATAALLGDRDLALDYLETSVDRAETIGLLVEPEFRSLRAEPRFTALLTRLGLPQS
;
A
#
# COMPACT_ATOMS: atom_id res chain seq x y z
N VAL A 1 20.24 -51.11 -7.60
CA VAL A 1 19.63 -50.53 -6.38
C VAL A 1 18.52 -49.60 -6.85
N GLY A 2 17.27 -50.06 -6.80
CA GLY A 2 16.11 -49.32 -7.29
C GLY A 2 15.67 -48.26 -6.29
N LEU A 3 15.51 -47.03 -6.75
CA LEU A 3 14.90 -45.93 -5.99
C LEU A 3 13.40 -46.20 -5.88
N ILE A 4 12.95 -46.58 -4.68
CA ILE A 4 11.53 -46.66 -4.34
C ILE A 4 11.03 -45.23 -4.19
N ALA A 5 10.27 -44.74 -5.17
CA ALA A 5 9.48 -43.53 -5.03
C ALA A 5 8.43 -43.77 -3.94
N THR A 6 8.62 -43.17 -2.77
CA THR A 6 7.60 -43.14 -1.72
C THR A 6 6.46 -42.25 -2.20
N ALA A 7 5.39 -42.88 -2.70
CA ALA A 7 4.15 -42.18 -3.01
C ALA A 7 3.62 -41.52 -1.74
N GLN A 8 3.39 -40.21 -1.82
CA GLN A 8 2.78 -39.42 -0.76
C GLN A 8 1.35 -39.93 -0.54
N PRO A 9 0.93 -40.23 0.71
CA PRO A 9 -0.41 -40.76 0.96
C PRO A 9 -1.48 -39.77 0.45
N PRO A 10 -2.62 -40.27 -0.06
CA PRO A 10 -3.68 -39.40 -0.55
C PRO A 10 -4.12 -38.44 0.56
N ALA A 11 -4.15 -37.14 0.25
CA ALA A 11 -4.64 -36.13 1.17
C ALA A 11 -6.05 -36.51 1.63
N ARG A 12 -6.29 -36.51 2.94
CA ARG A 12 -7.65 -36.67 3.47
C ARG A 12 -8.52 -35.59 2.83
N PRO A 13 -9.73 -35.91 2.34
CA PRO A 13 -10.61 -34.91 1.75
C PRO A 13 -10.86 -33.81 2.77
N THR A 14 -10.55 -32.57 2.40
CA THR A 14 -10.80 -31.40 3.25
C THR A 14 -12.29 -31.34 3.53
N PRO A 15 -12.72 -31.21 4.79
CA PRO A 15 -14.14 -31.07 5.13
C PRO A 15 -14.74 -29.92 4.33
N ALA A 16 -15.92 -30.17 3.72
CA ALA A 16 -16.63 -29.16 2.97
C ALA A 16 -16.95 -27.95 3.87
N ILE A 17 -16.73 -26.74 3.35
CA ILE A 17 -17.02 -25.51 4.09
C ILE A 17 -18.54 -25.31 4.14
N PRO A 18 -19.14 -25.13 5.34
CA PRO A 18 -20.57 -24.83 5.47
C PRO A 18 -20.98 -23.58 4.69
N ALA A 19 -22.17 -23.59 4.10
CA ALA A 19 -22.67 -22.46 3.30
C ALA A 19 -22.73 -21.15 4.11
N GLU A 20 -23.06 -21.24 5.40
CA GLU A 20 -23.06 -20.09 6.33
C GLU A 20 -21.67 -19.45 6.46
N ALA A 21 -20.61 -20.27 6.62
CA ALA A 21 -19.24 -19.79 6.67
C ALA A 21 -18.81 -19.17 5.34
N SER A 22 -19.26 -19.73 4.21
CA SER A 22 -18.99 -19.16 2.88
C SER A 22 -19.64 -17.80 2.69
N ALA A 23 -20.90 -17.64 3.10
CA ALA A 23 -21.61 -16.36 2.99
C ALA A 23 -20.93 -15.26 3.83
N LEU A 24 -20.53 -15.59 5.07
CA LEU A 24 -19.75 -14.67 5.91
C LEU A 24 -18.41 -14.29 5.28
N TYR A 25 -17.71 -15.27 4.67
CA TYR A 25 -16.48 -14.97 3.92
C TYR A 25 -16.73 -13.98 2.78
N ASP A 26 -17.79 -14.18 1.98
CA ASP A 26 -18.11 -13.30 0.85
C ASP A 26 -18.48 -11.88 1.33
N GLU A 27 -19.24 -11.75 2.43
CA GLU A 27 -19.48 -10.46 3.10
C GLU A 27 -18.18 -9.78 3.53
N GLY A 28 -17.24 -10.54 4.08
CA GLY A 28 -15.92 -10.05 4.47
C GLY A 28 -15.10 -9.54 3.27
N VAL A 29 -15.14 -10.26 2.15
CA VAL A 29 -14.49 -9.84 0.89
C VAL A 29 -15.08 -8.52 0.39
N ILE A 30 -16.42 -8.40 0.36
CA ILE A 30 -17.10 -7.17 -0.05
C ILE A 30 -16.67 -6.00 0.84
N ALA A 31 -16.72 -6.18 2.16
CA ALA A 31 -16.32 -5.13 3.11
C ALA A 31 -14.86 -4.70 2.90
N TRP A 32 -13.95 -5.65 2.70
CA TRP A 32 -12.53 -5.39 2.44
C TRP A 32 -12.27 -4.57 1.16
N THR A 33 -13.12 -4.69 0.13
CA THR A 33 -12.97 -3.93 -1.13
C THR A 33 -13.24 -2.43 -0.99
N SER A 34 -13.93 -2.00 0.07
CA SER A 34 -14.21 -0.58 0.34
C SER A 34 -12.96 0.22 0.72
N ARG A 35 -11.92 -0.45 1.25
CA ARG A 35 -10.64 0.15 1.66
C ARG A 35 -10.76 1.32 2.65
N THR A 36 -11.74 1.25 3.55
CA THR A 36 -11.92 2.19 4.66
C THR A 36 -11.67 1.52 6.00
N ALA A 37 -11.41 2.31 7.05
CA ALA A 37 -11.25 1.79 8.41
C ALA A 37 -12.47 0.95 8.87
N SER A 38 -13.69 1.42 8.58
CA SER A 38 -14.92 0.69 8.90
C SER A 38 -15.05 -0.59 8.08
N GLY A 39 -14.71 -0.56 6.78
CA GLY A 39 -14.70 -1.73 5.92
C GLY A 39 -13.74 -2.82 6.39
N PHE A 40 -12.55 -2.45 6.85
CA PHE A 40 -11.59 -3.39 7.42
C PHE A 40 -12.09 -4.01 8.73
N ALA A 41 -12.70 -3.21 9.61
CA ALA A 41 -13.28 -3.72 10.86
C ALA A 41 -14.38 -4.76 10.57
N THR A 42 -15.32 -4.43 9.66
CA THR A 42 -16.36 -5.36 9.23
C THR A 42 -15.77 -6.61 8.58
N ALA A 43 -14.76 -6.47 7.71
CA ALA A 43 -14.14 -7.61 7.07
C ALA A 43 -13.53 -8.60 8.08
N ILE A 44 -12.82 -8.10 9.09
CA ILE A 44 -12.27 -8.94 10.18
C ILE A 44 -13.39 -9.66 10.93
N GLU A 45 -14.44 -8.93 11.33
CA GLU A 45 -15.59 -9.53 12.04
C GLU A 45 -16.19 -10.69 11.24
N LYS A 46 -16.38 -10.50 9.94
CA LYS A 46 -16.97 -11.52 9.05
C LYS A 46 -16.05 -12.72 8.84
N PHE A 47 -14.75 -12.50 8.66
CA PHE A 47 -13.79 -13.60 8.57
C PHE A 47 -13.65 -14.38 9.89
N ASP A 48 -13.64 -13.69 11.03
CA ASP A 48 -13.60 -14.34 12.34
C ASP A 48 -14.87 -15.18 12.58
N ALA A 49 -16.04 -14.66 12.21
CA ALA A 49 -17.31 -15.40 12.27
C ALA A 49 -17.30 -16.64 11.35
N ALA A 50 -16.79 -16.51 10.12
CA ALA A 50 -16.64 -17.64 9.21
C ALA A 50 -15.72 -18.73 9.78
N LEU A 51 -14.62 -18.34 10.42
CA LEU A 51 -13.65 -19.26 11.04
C LEU A 51 -14.17 -19.90 12.33
N ALA A 52 -15.07 -19.24 13.06
CA ALA A 52 -15.74 -19.83 14.20
C ALA A 52 -16.62 -21.03 13.79
N ILE A 53 -17.24 -20.96 12.61
CA ILE A 53 -18.04 -22.04 12.02
C ILE A 53 -17.13 -23.09 11.35
N ALA A 54 -16.11 -22.65 10.63
CA ALA A 54 -15.20 -23.49 9.87
C ALA A 54 -13.73 -23.17 10.16
N PRO A 55 -13.14 -23.73 11.26
CA PRO A 55 -11.74 -23.46 11.64
C PRO A 55 -10.68 -23.93 10.63
N ASN A 56 -11.09 -24.68 9.61
CA ASN A 56 -10.26 -25.15 8.50
C ASN A 56 -10.43 -24.31 7.22
N TYR A 57 -11.13 -23.18 7.26
CA TYR A 57 -11.40 -22.36 6.09
C TYR A 57 -10.18 -21.49 5.72
N ALA A 58 -9.23 -22.08 4.98
CA ALA A 58 -7.97 -21.43 4.61
C ALA A 58 -8.15 -20.06 3.92
N ARG A 59 -9.17 -19.90 3.07
CA ARG A 59 -9.46 -18.62 2.40
C ARG A 59 -9.88 -17.51 3.36
N ALA A 60 -10.59 -17.83 4.45
CA ALA A 60 -10.93 -16.83 5.46
C ALA A 60 -9.69 -16.35 6.23
N GLU A 61 -8.71 -17.24 6.48
CA GLU A 61 -7.41 -16.83 7.03
C GLU A 61 -6.61 -15.95 6.06
N VAL A 62 -6.63 -16.24 4.75
CA VAL A 62 -6.10 -15.34 3.72
C VAL A 62 -6.81 -13.98 3.76
N GLY A 63 -8.13 -13.96 3.89
CA GLY A 63 -8.93 -12.74 4.03
C GLY A 63 -8.46 -11.87 5.20
N ARG A 64 -8.26 -12.48 6.38
CA ARG A 64 -7.69 -11.80 7.56
C ARG A 64 -6.30 -11.27 7.29
N ALA A 65 -5.42 -12.08 6.70
CA ALA A 65 -4.08 -11.67 6.35
C ALA A 65 -4.08 -10.44 5.45
N ASN A 66 -4.95 -10.44 4.42
CA ASN A 66 -5.08 -9.36 3.47
C ASN A 66 -5.62 -8.08 4.11
N VAL A 67 -6.58 -8.16 5.02
CA VAL A 67 -7.09 -6.99 5.73
C VAL A 67 -6.00 -6.40 6.62
N TYR A 68 -5.37 -7.23 7.46
CA TYR A 68 -4.32 -6.78 8.39
C TYR A 68 -3.11 -6.16 7.67
N ASN A 69 -2.74 -6.67 6.48
CA ASN A 69 -1.69 -6.10 5.65
C ASN A 69 -2.00 -4.66 5.15
N LEU A 70 -3.27 -4.27 5.10
CA LEU A 70 -3.67 -2.95 4.57
C LEU A 70 -3.98 -1.91 5.64
N ILE A 71 -4.28 -2.32 6.88
CA ILE A 71 -4.73 -1.39 7.94
C ILE A 71 -3.78 -0.18 8.07
N SER A 72 -2.47 -0.41 8.11
CA SER A 72 -1.46 0.66 8.29
C SER A 72 -1.31 1.62 7.11
N GLN A 73 -1.78 1.22 5.91
CA GLN A 73 -1.78 2.07 4.72
C GLN A 73 -2.96 3.04 4.67
N TYR A 74 -4.07 2.68 5.31
CA TYR A 74 -5.33 3.42 5.25
C TYR A 74 -5.77 4.00 6.60
N THR A 75 -4.99 3.77 7.66
CA THR A 75 -5.26 4.25 9.00
C THR A 75 -3.97 4.69 9.69
N LEU A 76 -4.09 5.32 10.86
CA LEU A 76 -2.98 5.65 11.75
C LEU A 76 -2.69 4.55 12.79
N ALA A 77 -3.28 3.35 12.65
CA ALA A 77 -3.05 2.26 13.59
C ALA A 77 -1.58 1.79 13.54
N PRO A 78 -1.00 1.35 14.67
CA PRO A 78 0.37 0.84 14.72
C PRO A 78 0.59 -0.31 13.73
N ALA A 79 1.56 -0.12 12.84
CA ALA A 79 1.82 -1.06 11.75
C ALA A 79 2.31 -2.43 12.24
N ALA A 80 3.14 -2.46 13.28
CA ALA A 80 3.77 -3.68 13.78
C ALA A 80 2.77 -4.76 14.21
N GLU A 81 1.72 -4.37 14.94
CA GLU A 81 0.69 -5.32 15.39
C GLU A 81 -0.11 -5.87 14.21
N SER A 82 -0.48 -5.00 13.27
CA SER A 82 -1.25 -5.40 12.09
C SER A 82 -0.44 -6.33 11.20
N TYR A 83 0.84 -6.04 10.93
CA TYR A 83 1.69 -6.94 10.14
C TYR A 83 1.97 -8.27 10.86
N ALA A 84 2.10 -8.28 12.19
CA ALA A 84 2.25 -9.52 12.95
C ALA A 84 1.00 -10.42 12.81
N LYS A 85 -0.19 -9.83 12.95
CA LYS A 85 -1.48 -10.54 12.75
C LYS A 85 -1.64 -11.03 11.31
N ALA A 86 -1.25 -10.21 10.33
CA ALA A 86 -1.29 -10.60 8.92
C ALA A 86 -0.42 -11.82 8.62
N LYS A 87 0.81 -11.82 9.15
CA LYS A 87 1.75 -12.94 9.01
C LYS A 87 1.18 -14.21 9.65
N GLN A 88 0.68 -14.12 10.88
CA GLN A 88 0.11 -15.26 11.59
C GLN A 88 -1.07 -15.87 10.82
N ALA A 89 -1.98 -15.03 10.30
CA ALA A 89 -3.12 -15.49 9.52
C ALA A 89 -2.69 -16.16 8.21
N ALA A 90 -1.71 -15.60 7.49
CA ALA A 90 -1.20 -16.20 6.25
C ALA A 90 -0.45 -17.52 6.51
N GLU A 91 0.33 -17.63 7.59
CA GLU A 91 0.97 -18.89 8.00
C GLU A 91 -0.07 -19.93 8.41
N ARG A 92 -1.14 -19.52 9.08
CA ARG A 92 -2.28 -20.39 9.41
C ARG A 92 -2.97 -20.87 8.14
N ALA A 93 -3.20 -20.01 7.15
CA ALA A 93 -3.73 -20.41 5.85
C ALA A 93 -2.84 -21.47 5.17
N LEU A 94 -1.52 -21.29 5.18
CA LEU A 94 -0.58 -22.28 4.62
C LEU A 94 -0.55 -23.60 5.40
N SER A 95 -0.80 -23.58 6.71
CA SER A 95 -0.93 -24.83 7.49
C SER A 95 -2.17 -25.65 7.12
N LEU A 96 -3.22 -24.98 6.60
CA LEU A 96 -4.46 -25.59 6.15
C LEU A 96 -4.39 -25.99 4.67
N ASP A 97 -3.76 -25.14 3.85
CA ASP A 97 -3.52 -25.35 2.42
C ASP A 97 -2.09 -24.89 2.03
N PRO A 98 -1.12 -25.82 2.01
CA PRO A 98 0.27 -25.50 1.65
C PRO A 98 0.48 -25.04 0.21
N GLN A 99 -0.52 -25.21 -0.67
CA GLN A 99 -0.51 -24.84 -2.08
C GLN A 99 -1.30 -23.54 -2.34
N SER A 100 -1.72 -22.82 -1.30
CA SER A 100 -2.44 -21.55 -1.44
C SER A 100 -1.53 -20.44 -1.98
N GLY A 101 -1.65 -20.15 -3.28
CA GLY A 101 -0.98 -19.01 -3.92
C GLY A 101 -1.35 -17.67 -3.27
N GLU A 102 -2.61 -17.50 -2.86
CA GLU A 102 -3.09 -16.28 -2.18
C GLU A 102 -2.39 -16.06 -0.83
N ALA A 103 -2.17 -17.11 -0.04
CA ALA A 103 -1.45 -17.01 1.21
C ALA A 103 0.03 -16.64 1.02
N TYR A 104 0.69 -17.18 -0.02
CA TYR A 104 2.05 -16.75 -0.37
C TYR A 104 2.09 -15.28 -0.81
N ALA A 105 1.10 -14.80 -1.57
CA ALA A 105 1.02 -13.39 -1.94
C ALA A 105 0.81 -12.48 -0.72
N ALA A 106 -0.01 -12.90 0.25
CA ALA A 106 -0.18 -12.19 1.51
C ALA A 106 1.11 -12.12 2.33
N LEU A 107 1.91 -13.20 2.36
CA LEU A 107 3.23 -13.20 2.98
C LEU A 107 4.24 -12.34 2.20
N GLY A 108 4.17 -12.30 0.86
CA GLY A 108 5.03 -11.45 0.03
C GLY A 108 4.81 -9.98 0.37
N PHE A 109 3.54 -9.57 0.39
CA PHE A 109 3.15 -8.23 0.83
C PHE A 109 3.68 -7.91 2.24
N ASN A 110 3.47 -8.84 3.18
CA ASN A 110 3.89 -8.70 4.56
C ASN A 110 5.43 -8.59 4.71
N ALA A 111 6.19 -9.38 3.95
CA ALA A 111 7.64 -9.34 3.94
C ALA A 111 8.16 -7.99 3.40
N PHE A 112 7.48 -7.41 2.41
CA PHE A 112 7.88 -6.10 1.91
C PHE A 112 7.63 -5.00 2.96
N TYR A 113 6.39 -4.83 3.40
CA TYR A 113 6.01 -3.67 4.21
C TYR A 113 6.18 -3.87 5.72
N GLY A 114 6.15 -5.10 6.20
CA GLY A 114 6.20 -5.42 7.63
C GLY A 114 7.62 -5.55 8.19
N ASN A 115 8.60 -5.92 7.37
CA ASN A 115 9.97 -6.14 7.83
C ASN A 115 11.07 -5.81 6.80
N HIS A 116 10.72 -5.17 5.68
CA HIS A 116 11.66 -4.76 4.62
C HIS A 116 12.50 -5.93 4.05
N ALA A 117 12.00 -7.17 4.11
CA ALA A 117 12.65 -8.31 3.50
C ALA A 117 12.33 -8.37 1.99
N PHE A 118 12.85 -7.40 1.23
CA PHE A 118 12.49 -7.18 -0.18
C PHE A 118 12.78 -8.39 -1.09
N ALA A 119 13.94 -9.03 -0.93
CA ALA A 119 14.27 -10.24 -1.68
C ALA A 119 13.31 -11.38 -1.36
N ARG A 120 12.97 -11.55 -0.07
CA ARG A 120 12.02 -12.57 0.38
C ARG A 120 10.60 -12.30 -0.13
N SER A 121 10.19 -11.03 -0.19
CA SER A 121 8.93 -10.61 -0.79
C SER A 121 8.82 -11.09 -2.24
N ALA A 122 9.85 -10.84 -3.07
CA ALA A 122 9.88 -11.27 -4.46
C ALA A 122 9.76 -12.81 -4.59
N GLU A 123 10.54 -13.58 -3.82
CA GLU A 123 10.44 -15.04 -3.82
C GLU A 123 9.04 -15.57 -3.46
N LEU A 124 8.37 -14.90 -2.51
CA LEU A 124 7.02 -15.26 -2.07
C LEU A 124 5.98 -14.96 -3.15
N PHE A 125 6.10 -13.83 -3.85
CA PHE A 125 5.24 -13.51 -4.99
C PHE A 125 5.50 -14.44 -6.19
N ASP A 126 6.76 -14.76 -6.50
CA ASP A 126 7.10 -15.72 -7.55
C ASP A 126 6.48 -17.09 -7.24
N LYS A 127 6.54 -17.54 -5.99
CA LYS A 127 5.87 -18.78 -5.55
C LYS A 127 4.35 -18.68 -5.65
N ALA A 128 3.76 -17.55 -5.27
CA ALA A 128 2.32 -17.31 -5.40
C ALA A 128 1.87 -17.45 -6.86
N LEU A 129 2.61 -16.84 -7.79
CA LEU A 129 2.30 -16.86 -9.22
C LEU A 129 2.66 -18.18 -9.90
N ALA A 130 3.62 -18.94 -9.37
CA ALA A 130 3.85 -20.31 -9.83
C ALA A 130 2.67 -21.25 -9.50
N LEU A 131 2.01 -21.03 -8.35
CA LEU A 131 0.84 -21.80 -7.92
C LEU A 131 -0.46 -21.31 -8.56
N ALA A 132 -0.60 -19.99 -8.76
CA ALA A 132 -1.77 -19.36 -9.35
C ALA A 132 -1.35 -18.24 -10.34
N PRO A 133 -0.99 -18.58 -11.60
CA PRO A 133 -0.45 -17.63 -12.57
C PRO A 133 -1.38 -16.48 -12.96
N GLU A 134 -2.70 -16.69 -12.80
CA GLU A 134 -3.76 -15.73 -13.12
C GLU A 134 -4.36 -15.06 -11.87
N ASN A 135 -3.65 -15.12 -10.73
CA ASN A 135 -4.08 -14.40 -9.54
C ASN A 135 -3.83 -12.89 -9.70
N ALA A 136 -4.87 -12.16 -10.10
CA ALA A 136 -4.82 -10.71 -10.32
C ALA A 136 -4.33 -9.92 -9.08
N GLN A 137 -4.70 -10.35 -7.87
CA GLN A 137 -4.25 -9.69 -6.64
C GLN A 137 -2.76 -9.91 -6.39
N ALA A 138 -2.24 -11.13 -6.61
CA ALA A 138 -0.82 -11.41 -6.47
C ALA A 138 0.00 -10.61 -7.49
N LEU A 139 -0.46 -10.55 -8.75
CA LEU A 139 0.15 -9.70 -9.80
C LEU A 139 0.16 -8.23 -9.38
N HIS A 140 -0.99 -7.72 -8.91
CA HIS A 140 -1.14 -6.33 -8.45
C HIS A 140 -0.20 -5.99 -7.30
N TRP A 141 -0.19 -6.80 -6.24
CA TRP A 141 0.65 -6.54 -5.07
C TRP A 141 2.13 -6.72 -5.36
N TYR A 142 2.49 -7.64 -6.25
CA TYR A 142 3.86 -7.78 -6.70
C TYR A 142 4.31 -6.57 -7.53
N ALA A 143 3.44 -6.06 -8.41
CA ALA A 143 3.72 -4.83 -9.16
C ALA A 143 3.94 -3.64 -8.21
N LEU A 144 3.04 -3.47 -7.23
CA LEU A 144 3.08 -2.38 -6.27
C LEU A 144 4.34 -2.41 -5.39
N THR A 145 4.76 -3.59 -4.94
CA THR A 145 5.98 -3.74 -4.13
C THR A 145 7.24 -3.62 -4.99
N SER A 146 7.23 -4.16 -6.21
CA SER A 146 8.36 -4.07 -7.13
C SER A 146 8.64 -2.63 -7.61
N MET A 147 7.60 -1.81 -7.81
CA MET A 147 7.81 -0.42 -8.26
C MET A 147 8.63 0.39 -7.25
N GLN A 148 8.48 0.10 -5.96
CA GLN A 148 9.18 0.76 -4.86
C GLN A 148 10.70 0.56 -4.94
N MET A 149 11.16 -0.41 -5.72
CA MET A 149 12.58 -0.68 -5.98
C MET A 149 13.16 0.21 -7.09
N GLY A 150 12.37 1.14 -7.65
CA GLY A 150 12.79 2.13 -8.65
C GLY A 150 13.01 1.57 -10.06
N LYS A 151 12.64 0.32 -10.32
CA LYS A 151 12.69 -0.33 -11.64
C LYS A 151 11.28 -0.63 -12.11
N PHE A 152 10.89 -0.09 -13.26
CA PHE A 152 9.47 -0.02 -13.63
C PHE A 152 9.04 -1.01 -14.72
N GLU A 153 9.98 -1.64 -15.43
CA GLU A 153 9.67 -2.57 -16.52
C GLU A 153 8.87 -3.78 -16.03
N HIS A 154 9.30 -4.40 -14.92
CA HIS A 154 8.62 -5.56 -14.35
C HIS A 154 7.28 -5.19 -13.68
N PRO A 155 7.18 -4.13 -12.84
CA PRO A 155 5.90 -3.63 -12.32
C PRO A 155 4.85 -3.36 -13.40
N LEU A 156 5.23 -2.72 -14.52
CA LEU A 156 4.32 -2.44 -15.62
C LEU A 156 3.76 -3.74 -16.22
N GLN A 157 4.62 -4.71 -16.53
CA GLN A 157 4.19 -6.02 -17.03
C GLN A 157 3.22 -6.74 -16.08
N LEU A 158 3.48 -6.68 -14.77
CA LEU A 158 2.65 -7.33 -13.76
C LEU A 158 1.29 -6.62 -13.62
N ILE A 159 1.26 -5.29 -13.57
CA ILE A 159 0.02 -4.54 -13.37
C ILE A 159 -0.86 -4.57 -14.61
N ASP A 160 -0.29 -4.56 -15.82
CA ASP A 160 -1.03 -4.71 -17.06
C ASP A 160 -1.76 -6.05 -17.12
N ARG A 161 -1.08 -7.14 -16.70
CA ARG A 161 -1.71 -8.46 -16.59
C ARG A 161 -2.82 -8.46 -15.53
N ALA A 162 -2.61 -7.84 -14.37
CA ALA A 162 -3.64 -7.73 -13.35
C ALA A 162 -4.88 -6.97 -13.87
N LEU A 163 -4.66 -5.91 -14.65
CA LEU A 163 -5.72 -5.08 -15.23
C LEU A 163 -6.51 -5.85 -16.30
N VAL A 164 -5.86 -6.68 -17.13
CA VAL A 164 -6.55 -7.56 -18.09
C VAL A 164 -7.43 -8.58 -17.37
N LEU A 165 -6.96 -9.14 -16.26
CA LEU A 165 -7.71 -10.16 -15.50
C LEU A 165 -8.88 -9.56 -14.70
N GLN A 166 -8.74 -8.33 -14.21
CA GLN A 166 -9.76 -7.63 -13.43
C GLN A 166 -9.88 -6.16 -13.85
N PRO A 167 -10.47 -5.89 -15.03
CA PRO A 167 -10.55 -4.53 -15.58
C PRO A 167 -11.39 -3.58 -14.72
N ASP A 168 -12.37 -4.10 -13.96
CA ASP A 168 -13.25 -3.30 -13.11
C ASP A 168 -12.69 -3.06 -11.70
N SER A 169 -11.52 -3.63 -11.37
CA SER A 169 -10.92 -3.46 -10.06
C SER A 169 -10.37 -2.04 -9.87
N ARG A 170 -11.07 -1.24 -9.05
CA ARG A 170 -10.71 0.14 -8.74
C ARG A 170 -9.29 0.26 -8.18
N SER A 171 -8.88 -0.68 -7.33
CA SER A 171 -7.55 -0.68 -6.72
C SER A 171 -6.44 -1.05 -7.70
N ILE A 172 -6.70 -1.95 -8.65
CA ILE A 172 -5.74 -2.28 -9.72
C ILE A 172 -5.61 -1.08 -10.64
N ARG A 173 -6.72 -0.49 -11.10
CA ARG A 173 -6.71 0.69 -11.97
C ARG A 173 -5.96 1.88 -11.36
N ALA A 174 -6.24 2.21 -10.10
CA ALA A 174 -5.56 3.32 -9.43
C ALA A 174 -4.05 3.07 -9.27
N ASN A 175 -3.64 1.85 -8.91
CA ASN A 175 -2.23 1.53 -8.76
C ASN A 175 -1.51 1.37 -10.10
N ALA A 176 -2.20 0.95 -11.17
CA ALA A 176 -1.68 1.00 -12.52
C ALA A 176 -1.32 2.45 -12.90
N ALA A 177 -2.25 3.38 -12.68
CA ALA A 177 -1.96 4.80 -12.91
C ALA A 177 -0.76 5.30 -12.09
N LEU A 178 -0.66 4.91 -10.81
CA LEU A 178 0.49 5.27 -9.98
C LEU A 178 1.81 4.71 -10.52
N ILE A 179 1.81 3.45 -10.99
CA ILE A 179 2.99 2.81 -11.60
C ILE A 179 3.37 3.52 -12.91
N HIS A 180 2.39 3.85 -13.78
CA HIS A 180 2.62 4.63 -14.99
C HIS A 180 3.26 5.99 -14.68
N TYR A 181 2.73 6.70 -13.66
CA TYR A 181 3.30 7.97 -13.23
C TYR A 181 4.77 7.83 -12.81
N TYR A 182 5.10 6.89 -11.92
CA TYR A 182 6.48 6.70 -11.49
C TYR A 182 7.40 6.17 -12.59
N ALA A 183 6.86 5.48 -13.59
CA ALA A 183 7.57 5.08 -14.81
C ALA A 183 7.81 6.26 -15.79
N GLY A 184 7.27 7.45 -15.50
CA GLY A 184 7.40 8.66 -16.31
C GLY A 184 6.23 8.91 -17.28
N ASP A 185 5.27 8.00 -17.36
CA ASP A 185 4.09 8.11 -18.22
C ASP A 185 2.95 8.85 -17.51
N THR A 186 3.19 10.15 -17.28
CA THR A 186 2.33 10.99 -16.44
C THR A 186 0.97 11.28 -17.08
N ASP A 187 0.92 11.44 -18.41
CA ASP A 187 -0.32 11.78 -19.12
C ASP A 187 -1.31 10.60 -19.05
N THR A 188 -0.85 9.37 -19.31
CA THR A 188 -1.67 8.16 -19.16
C THR A 188 -2.11 7.96 -17.72
N ALA A 189 -1.24 8.21 -16.74
CA ALA A 189 -1.61 8.12 -15.33
C ALA A 189 -2.77 9.07 -14.96
N ILE A 190 -2.71 10.34 -15.40
CA ILE A 190 -3.78 11.31 -15.15
C ILE A 190 -5.06 10.88 -15.87
N GLU A 191 -4.99 10.45 -17.13
CA GLU A 191 -6.16 9.97 -17.88
C GLU A 191 -6.86 8.81 -17.16
N MET A 192 -6.10 7.80 -16.71
CA MET A 192 -6.63 6.66 -15.98
C MET A 192 -7.31 7.06 -14.66
N LEU A 193 -6.70 7.98 -13.91
CA LEU A 193 -7.25 8.48 -12.64
C LEU A 193 -8.52 9.30 -12.87
N GLU A 194 -8.56 10.12 -13.92
CA GLU A 194 -9.73 10.93 -14.27
C GLU A 194 -10.92 10.06 -14.70
N GLN A 195 -10.68 9.02 -15.51
CA GLN A 195 -11.71 8.03 -15.83
C GLN A 195 -12.21 7.29 -14.59
N LEU A 196 -11.32 6.95 -13.65
CA LEU A 196 -11.69 6.27 -12.41
C LEU A 196 -12.50 7.19 -11.48
N ARG A 197 -12.15 8.49 -11.43
CA ARG A 197 -12.83 9.54 -10.66
C ARG A 197 -14.30 9.67 -11.03
N GLN A 198 -14.61 9.67 -12.33
CA GLN A 198 -15.99 9.82 -12.83
C GLN A 198 -16.93 8.73 -12.31
N ALA A 199 -16.43 7.49 -12.18
CA ALA A 199 -17.21 6.36 -11.71
C ALA A 199 -17.20 6.21 -10.17
N ASN A 200 -16.23 6.83 -9.47
CA ASN A 200 -15.96 6.58 -8.05
C ASN A 200 -15.49 7.86 -7.32
N PRO A 201 -16.39 8.83 -7.12
CA PRO A 201 -16.02 10.13 -6.55
C PRO A 201 -15.52 10.05 -5.09
N ASP A 202 -15.81 8.96 -4.38
CA ASP A 202 -15.46 8.70 -2.98
C ASP A 202 -14.25 7.77 -2.82
N TYR A 203 -13.60 7.34 -3.92
CA TYR A 203 -12.48 6.40 -3.82
C TYR A 203 -11.15 7.11 -3.54
N LEU A 204 -10.71 7.05 -2.27
CA LEU A 204 -9.55 7.77 -1.71
C LEU A 204 -8.27 7.79 -2.58
N ALA A 205 -7.95 6.67 -3.24
CA ALA A 205 -6.71 6.55 -4.00
C ALA A 205 -6.63 7.57 -5.15
N VAL A 206 -7.77 7.89 -5.78
CA VAL A 206 -7.83 8.81 -6.93
C VAL A 206 -7.37 10.22 -6.57
N PRO A 207 -8.03 10.94 -5.63
CA PRO A 207 -7.60 12.27 -5.24
C PRO A 207 -6.20 12.26 -4.60
N ALA A 208 -5.81 11.19 -3.89
CA ALA A 208 -4.48 11.09 -3.30
C ALA A 208 -3.36 11.00 -4.36
N TYR A 209 -3.54 10.21 -5.42
CA TYR A 209 -2.55 10.08 -6.49
C TYR A 209 -2.55 11.31 -7.40
N LEU A 210 -3.70 11.90 -7.72
CA LEU A 210 -3.76 13.18 -8.43
C LEU A 210 -3.06 14.29 -7.67
N ALA A 211 -3.26 14.39 -6.34
CA ALA A 211 -2.53 15.35 -5.51
C ALA A 211 -1.01 15.16 -5.60
N THR A 212 -0.54 13.91 -5.53
CA THR A 212 0.89 13.58 -5.66
C THR A 212 1.45 14.06 -7.01
N ILE A 213 0.76 13.74 -8.11
CA ILE A 213 1.17 14.11 -9.47
C ILE A 213 1.17 15.63 -9.65
N TYR A 214 0.11 16.32 -9.22
CA TYR A 214 0.00 17.77 -9.36
C TYR A 214 1.00 18.52 -8.51
N LEU A 215 1.39 17.98 -7.35
CA LEU A 215 2.45 18.56 -6.53
C LEU A 215 3.81 18.50 -7.23
N ASP A 216 4.19 17.36 -7.81
CA ASP A 216 5.43 17.21 -8.60
C ASP A 216 5.46 18.15 -9.81
N GLN A 217 4.31 18.33 -10.48
CA GLN A 217 4.14 19.28 -11.58
C GLN A 217 4.06 20.75 -11.12
N ARG A 218 4.10 21.04 -9.81
CA ARG A 218 3.92 22.37 -9.21
C ARG A 218 2.59 23.04 -9.56
N ARG A 219 1.59 22.25 -9.92
CA ARG A 219 0.20 22.67 -10.16
C ARG A 219 -0.52 22.79 -8.82
N TYR A 220 -0.14 23.80 -8.05
CA TYR A 220 -0.50 23.91 -6.64
C TYR A 220 -2.02 24.05 -6.38
N ALA A 221 -2.76 24.70 -7.27
CA ALA A 221 -4.22 24.78 -7.14
C ALA A 221 -4.87 23.40 -7.28
N ASP A 222 -4.51 22.66 -8.34
CA ASP A 222 -5.01 21.30 -8.60
C ASP A 222 -4.59 20.31 -7.51
N PHE A 223 -3.35 20.46 -7.00
CA PHE A 223 -2.85 19.72 -5.84
C PHE A 223 -3.76 19.92 -4.64
N LEU A 224 -4.06 21.17 -4.26
CA LEU A 224 -4.88 21.45 -3.09
C LEU A 224 -6.32 20.98 -3.27
N ASP A 225 -6.90 21.12 -4.48
CA ASP A 225 -8.25 20.60 -4.77
C ASP A 225 -8.30 19.09 -4.54
N SER A 226 -7.32 18.36 -5.05
CA SER A 226 -7.24 16.91 -4.88
C SER A 226 -6.92 16.51 -3.43
N TYR A 227 -6.02 17.25 -2.77
CA TYR A 227 -5.62 17.00 -1.39
C TYR A 227 -6.77 17.22 -0.40
N GLU A 228 -7.59 18.27 -0.61
CA GLU A 228 -8.78 18.54 0.20
C GLU A 228 -9.84 17.44 0.06
N ILE A 229 -10.07 16.94 -1.17
CA ILE A 229 -10.98 15.82 -1.40
C ILE A 229 -10.47 14.56 -0.68
N ALA A 230 -9.18 14.23 -0.82
CA ALA A 230 -8.59 13.08 -0.13
C ALA A 230 -8.71 13.18 1.39
N ALA A 231 -8.41 14.36 1.96
CA ALA A 231 -8.56 14.63 3.40
C ALA A 231 -10.02 14.52 3.87
N GLY A 232 -10.98 14.90 3.02
CA GLY A 232 -12.42 14.74 3.26
C GLY A 232 -12.85 13.27 3.29
N VAL A 233 -12.46 12.49 2.27
CA VAL A 233 -12.78 11.05 2.17
C VAL A 233 -12.19 10.26 3.34
N GLU A 234 -10.96 10.57 3.74
CA GLU A 234 -10.30 9.94 4.89
C GLU A 234 -10.92 10.37 6.24
N GLY A 235 -11.60 11.52 6.29
CA GLY A 235 -12.06 12.13 7.54
C GLY A 235 -10.90 12.68 8.40
N SER A 236 -9.75 12.98 7.79
CA SER A 236 -8.54 13.40 8.50
C SER A 236 -8.58 14.89 8.84
N VAL A 237 -8.91 15.19 10.11
CA VAL A 237 -8.89 16.57 10.63
C VAL A 237 -7.51 17.22 10.47
N GLY A 238 -6.44 16.47 10.69
CA GLY A 238 -5.06 16.96 10.53
C GLY A 238 -4.79 17.42 9.10
N ARG A 239 -5.12 16.58 8.10
CA ARG A 239 -4.93 16.93 6.68
C ARG A 239 -5.83 18.06 6.23
N GLN A 240 -7.05 18.16 6.76
CA GLN A 240 -7.95 19.29 6.48
C GLN A 240 -7.37 20.62 6.99
N LEU A 241 -6.76 20.64 8.17
CA LEU A 241 -6.08 21.82 8.70
C LEU A 241 -4.85 22.19 7.87
N ILE A 242 -4.04 21.20 7.48
CA ILE A 242 -2.89 21.38 6.58
C ILE A 242 -3.34 22.00 5.25
N ALA A 243 -4.38 21.45 4.63
CA ALA A 243 -4.93 21.95 3.37
C ALA A 243 -5.41 23.40 3.50
N LYS A 244 -6.13 23.72 4.58
CA LYS A 244 -6.62 25.08 4.87
C LYS A 244 -5.48 26.08 5.01
N ALA A 245 -4.42 25.73 5.73
CA ALA A 245 -3.25 26.59 5.91
C ALA A 245 -2.54 26.84 4.56
N ALA A 246 -2.30 25.77 3.80
CA ALA A 246 -1.68 25.84 2.48
C ALA A 246 -2.51 26.69 1.50
N ARG A 247 -3.84 26.49 1.45
CA ARG A 247 -4.77 27.25 0.60
C ARG A 247 -4.76 28.75 0.91
N ALA A 248 -4.71 29.13 2.18
CA ALA A 248 -4.65 30.53 2.59
C ALA A 248 -3.34 31.22 2.16
N ALA A 249 -2.25 30.46 2.07
CA ALA A 249 -0.93 30.95 1.69
C ALA A 249 -0.67 30.92 0.17
N LEU A 250 -1.43 30.13 -0.60
CA LEU A 250 -1.27 30.01 -2.06
C LEU A 250 -1.22 31.35 -2.82
N PRO A 251 -2.03 32.39 -2.51
CA PRO A 251 -1.94 33.69 -3.18
C PRO A 251 -0.57 34.37 -3.07
N GLN A 252 0.27 33.98 -2.10
CA GLN A 252 1.64 34.47 -1.94
C GLN A 252 2.68 33.61 -2.69
N GLY A 253 2.24 32.55 -3.38
CA GLY A 253 3.07 31.67 -4.20
C GLY A 253 3.22 30.26 -3.62
N GLY A 254 3.75 29.34 -4.44
CA GLY A 254 3.91 27.93 -4.08
C GLY A 254 4.86 27.69 -2.90
N GLU A 255 5.92 28.48 -2.76
CA GLU A 255 6.81 28.38 -1.61
C GLU A 255 6.10 28.77 -0.31
N ALA A 256 5.32 29.86 -0.32
CA ALA A 256 4.51 30.27 0.84
C ALA A 256 3.47 29.20 1.21
N MET A 257 2.83 28.59 0.20
CA MET A 257 1.93 27.45 0.39
C MET A 257 2.65 26.28 1.10
N LEU A 258 3.81 25.87 0.60
CA LEU A 258 4.59 24.76 1.17
C LEU A 258 5.08 25.07 2.59
N ARG A 259 5.48 26.32 2.89
CA ARG A 259 5.85 26.74 4.24
C ARG A 259 4.68 26.66 5.21
N ALA A 260 3.51 27.17 4.82
CA ALA A 260 2.30 27.08 5.64
C ALA A 260 1.85 25.61 5.85
N MET A 261 2.01 24.78 4.82
CA MET A 261 1.79 23.33 4.88
C MET A 261 2.74 22.69 5.90
N LEU A 262 4.04 22.97 5.81
CA LEU A 262 5.07 22.44 6.72
C LEU A 262 4.82 22.84 8.17
N ASP A 263 4.53 24.12 8.43
CA ASP A 263 4.25 24.63 9.78
C ASP A 263 3.09 23.88 10.44
N GLU A 264 2.01 23.63 9.67
CA GLU A 264 0.87 22.88 10.16
C GLU A 264 1.17 21.39 10.30
N GLN A 265 1.90 20.79 9.36
CA GLN A 265 2.34 19.40 9.45
C GLN A 265 3.20 19.14 10.71
N GLN A 266 4.10 20.05 11.07
CA GLN A 266 4.89 19.94 12.31
C GLN A 266 3.99 19.97 13.55
N ARG A 267 2.98 20.85 13.58
CA ARG A 267 1.98 20.89 14.67
C ARG A 267 1.19 19.58 14.75
N GLN A 268 0.73 19.05 13.61
CA GLN A 268 -0.03 17.80 13.57
C GLN A 268 0.83 16.58 13.90
N PHE A 269 2.12 16.58 13.54
CA PHE A 269 3.06 15.54 13.92
C PHE A 269 3.26 15.48 15.44
N LEU A 270 3.45 16.63 16.09
CA LEU A 270 3.55 16.71 17.56
C LEU A 270 2.26 16.26 18.26
N ALA A 271 1.12 16.33 17.56
CA ALA A 271 -0.18 15.87 18.04
C ALA A 271 -0.50 14.42 17.64
N GLU A 272 0.45 13.67 17.08
CA GLU A 272 0.28 12.28 16.58
C GLU A 272 -0.81 12.13 15.49
N ARG A 273 -1.02 13.18 14.69
CA ARG A 273 -2.01 13.23 13.60
C ARG A 273 -1.39 13.37 12.21
N GLU A 274 -0.07 13.37 12.12
CA GLU A 274 0.68 13.38 10.86
C GLU A 274 1.92 12.51 10.99
N LYS A 275 2.33 11.86 9.89
CA LYS A 275 3.50 10.99 9.84
C LYS A 275 4.77 11.83 9.62
N ALA A 276 5.88 11.45 10.24
CA ALA A 276 7.18 12.09 10.05
C ALA A 276 7.56 12.14 8.56
N TYR A 277 7.23 11.07 7.84
CA TYR A 277 7.47 10.93 6.40
C TYR A 277 6.87 12.08 5.57
N LYS A 278 5.66 12.54 5.90
CA LYS A 278 4.98 13.63 5.18
C LYS A 278 5.57 14.99 5.50
N VAL A 279 6.05 15.19 6.73
CA VAL A 279 6.80 16.40 7.12
C VAL A 279 8.12 16.48 6.34
N ALA A 280 8.84 15.35 6.26
CA ALA A 280 10.09 15.25 5.51
C ALA A 280 9.93 15.60 4.03
N ALA A 281 8.88 15.09 3.39
CA ALA A 281 8.60 15.34 1.97
C ALA A 281 8.43 16.85 1.69
N THR A 282 7.63 17.55 2.50
CA THR A 282 7.41 19.00 2.33
C THR A 282 8.66 19.82 2.65
N ALA A 283 9.43 19.45 3.67
CA ALA A 283 10.73 20.06 3.95
C ALA A 283 11.71 19.90 2.77
N ALA A 284 11.75 18.71 2.16
CA ALA A 284 12.60 18.44 1.01
C ALA A 284 12.21 19.29 -0.22
N LEU A 285 10.91 19.47 -0.47
CA LEU A 285 10.38 20.35 -1.53
C LEU A 285 10.73 21.84 -1.31
N LEU A 286 10.82 22.28 -0.04
CA LEU A 286 11.29 23.62 0.34
C LEU A 286 12.81 23.77 0.27
N GLY A 287 13.55 22.68 0.03
CA GLY A 287 15.01 22.67 0.03
C GLY A 287 15.63 22.68 1.43
N ASP A 288 14.85 22.47 2.49
CA ASP A 288 15.33 22.34 3.86
C ASP A 288 15.84 20.91 4.11
N ARG A 289 17.09 20.68 3.69
CA ARG A 289 17.69 19.34 3.61
C ARG A 289 17.86 18.70 4.98
N ASP A 290 18.37 19.46 5.95
CA ASP A 290 18.64 18.93 7.28
C ASP A 290 17.34 18.54 7.97
N LEU A 291 16.33 19.42 7.92
CA LEU A 291 15.01 19.12 8.47
C LEU A 291 14.37 17.91 7.80
N ALA A 292 14.46 17.81 6.47
CA ALA A 292 13.93 16.67 5.74
C ALA A 292 14.60 15.36 6.17
N LEU A 293 15.93 15.35 6.32
CA LEU A 293 16.68 14.17 6.75
C LEU A 293 16.40 13.80 8.22
N ASP A 294 16.24 14.76 9.12
CA ASP A 294 15.86 14.52 10.52
C ASP A 294 14.49 13.80 10.62
N TYR A 295 13.51 14.27 9.84
CA TYR A 295 12.20 13.63 9.79
C TYR A 295 12.21 12.30 9.04
N LEU A 296 13.07 12.10 8.03
CA LEU A 296 13.25 10.79 7.40
C LEU A 296 13.87 9.76 8.37
N GLU A 297 14.88 10.16 9.14
CA GLU A 297 15.46 9.32 10.20
C GLU A 297 14.39 8.92 11.22
N THR A 298 13.58 9.88 11.66
CA THR A 298 12.42 9.63 12.54
C THR A 298 11.41 8.68 11.90
N SER A 299 11.12 8.87 10.61
CA SER A 299 10.19 8.00 9.86
C SER A 299 10.68 6.56 9.80
N VAL A 300 11.98 6.36 9.58
CA VAL A 300 12.61 5.03 9.55
C VAL A 300 12.53 4.37 10.92
N ASP A 301 12.83 5.12 11.99
CA ASP A 301 12.76 4.61 13.36
C ASP A 301 11.33 4.21 13.77
N ARG A 302 10.31 4.89 13.20
CA ARG A 302 8.88 4.59 13.40
C ARG A 302 8.30 3.58 12.43
N ALA A 303 9.09 3.06 11.49
CA ALA A 303 8.63 2.19 10.40
C ALA A 303 7.45 2.81 9.59
N GLU A 304 7.53 4.11 9.32
CA GLU A 304 6.53 4.88 8.56
C GLU A 304 6.90 5.04 7.07
N THR A 305 8.08 4.54 6.67
CA THR A 305 8.71 4.87 5.39
C THR A 305 8.28 3.96 4.25
N ILE A 306 7.80 4.54 3.15
CA ILE A 306 7.54 3.85 1.88
C ILE A 306 7.94 4.81 0.75
N GLY A 307 8.73 4.37 -0.23
CA GLY A 307 8.89 5.13 -1.48
C GLY A 307 10.12 6.01 -1.64
N LEU A 308 11.13 5.89 -0.77
CA LEU A 308 12.38 6.68 -0.86
C LEU A 308 13.06 6.66 -2.24
N LEU A 309 12.92 5.56 -3.00
CA LEU A 309 13.54 5.43 -4.32
C LEU A 309 12.71 6.03 -5.47
N VAL A 310 11.40 6.18 -5.28
CA VAL A 310 10.47 6.57 -6.36
C VAL A 310 9.94 7.98 -6.19
N GLU A 311 9.76 8.43 -4.95
CA GLU A 311 9.08 9.68 -4.66
C GLU A 311 9.90 10.91 -5.12
N PRO A 312 9.28 11.84 -5.86
CA PRO A 312 9.94 12.98 -6.47
C PRO A 312 10.52 13.98 -5.45
N GLU A 313 9.89 14.10 -4.29
CA GLU A 313 10.21 15.06 -3.23
C GLU A 313 11.64 14.85 -2.71
N PHE A 314 12.11 13.60 -2.72
CA PHE A 314 13.42 13.23 -2.20
C PHE A 314 14.53 13.20 -3.25
N ARG A 315 14.25 13.53 -4.52
CA ARG A 315 15.26 13.53 -5.60
C ARG A 315 16.50 14.36 -5.23
N SER A 316 16.30 15.50 -4.56
CA SER A 316 17.38 16.39 -4.12
C SER A 316 18.24 15.82 -2.99
N LEU A 317 17.72 14.86 -2.22
CA LEU A 317 18.40 14.25 -1.08
C LEU A 317 19.18 12.99 -1.46
N ARG A 318 18.99 12.43 -2.66
CA ARG A 318 19.59 11.13 -3.05
C ARG A 318 21.12 11.12 -3.03
N ALA A 319 21.76 12.29 -3.21
CA ALA A 319 23.21 12.44 -3.13
C ALA A 319 23.73 12.65 -1.69
N GLU A 320 22.84 12.86 -0.71
CA GLU A 320 23.23 13.16 0.66
C GLU A 320 23.68 11.86 1.38
N PRO A 321 24.83 11.87 2.10
CA PRO A 321 25.32 10.70 2.80
C PRO A 321 24.34 10.13 3.84
N ARG A 322 23.60 11.02 4.53
CA ARG A 322 22.55 10.63 5.48
C ARG A 322 21.43 9.86 4.79
N PHE A 323 21.00 10.28 3.61
CA PHE A 323 19.99 9.58 2.83
C PHE A 323 20.47 8.19 2.39
N THR A 324 21.71 8.08 1.90
CA THR A 324 22.32 6.80 1.52
C THR A 324 22.42 5.83 2.72
N ALA A 325 22.73 6.36 3.90
CA ALA A 325 22.74 5.58 5.13
C ALA A 325 21.34 5.04 5.48
N LEU A 326 20.27 5.82 5.25
CA LEU A 326 18.90 5.36 5.43
C LEU A 326 18.53 4.23 4.47
N LEU A 327 18.87 4.35 3.18
CA LEU A 327 18.65 3.26 2.22
C LEU A 327 19.35 1.98 2.67
N THR A 328 20.59 2.09 3.14
CA THR A 328 21.37 0.96 3.64
C THR A 328 20.73 0.31 4.87
N ARG A 329 20.27 1.13 5.84
CA ARG A 329 19.57 0.64 7.04
C ARG A 329 18.30 -0.12 6.70
N LEU A 330 17.61 0.28 5.64
CA LEU A 330 16.38 -0.35 5.17
C LEU A 330 16.64 -1.55 4.26
N GLY A 331 17.87 -1.80 3.81
CA GLY A 331 18.18 -2.84 2.82
C GLY A 331 17.74 -2.50 1.39
N LEU A 332 17.52 -1.21 1.10
CA LEU A 332 17.18 -0.73 -0.25
C LEU A 332 18.44 -0.64 -1.12
N PRO A 333 18.32 -0.83 -2.45
CA PRO A 333 19.43 -0.64 -3.37
C PRO A 333 19.93 0.81 -3.33
N GLN A 334 21.24 0.96 -3.45
CA GLN A 334 21.89 2.25 -3.70
C GLN A 334 21.95 2.46 -5.22
N SER A 335 21.50 3.63 -5.67
CA SER A 335 21.53 4.04 -7.08
C SER A 335 22.83 4.70 -7.46
#